data_AF-A0A5C6A5W8-F1
#
_entry.id   AF-A0A5C6A5W8-F1
#
_cell.length_a   1.000
_cell.length_b   1.000
_cell.length_c   1.000
_cell.angle_alpha   90.00
_cell.angle_beta   90.00
_cell.angle_gamma   90.00
#
_symmetry.space_group_name_H-M   'P 1'
#
loop_
_entity.id
_entity.type
_entity.pdbx_description
1 polymer ?
#
loop_
_entity_poly.entity_id
_entity_poly.type
_entity_poly.pdbx_seq_one_letter_code
_entity_poly.pdbx_strand_id
1 'polypeptide(L)'
;MPTNANPLAALSVKQRRLLAAYRETATITGAARASGVDHKSHYRWRRDCPTYAAAFDQTCHEAADELEEEARRRAVEGVRTVCYGRDGRPLIDPETGEPYVSVRYSDRLLIVLLKANLPEKFGNRNTTTHRADVAPVMIYELPDNGRSARR
;
A
#
# COMPACT_ATOMS: atom_id res chain seq x y z
N MET A 1 26.35 33.81 -18.36
CA MET A 1 25.20 32.90 -18.18
C MET A 1 24.74 32.40 -19.55
N PRO A 2 24.88 31.10 -19.81
CA PRO A 2 23.84 30.36 -20.49
C PRO A 2 23.21 29.41 -19.47
N THR A 3 21.91 29.58 -19.27
CA THR A 3 21.04 28.70 -18.50
C THR A 3 21.09 27.32 -19.16
N ASN A 4 21.82 26.38 -18.55
CA ASN A 4 21.72 24.96 -18.88
C ASN A 4 20.32 24.49 -18.48
N ALA A 5 19.38 24.63 -19.41
CA ALA A 5 18.13 23.90 -19.37
C ALA A 5 18.49 22.41 -19.35
N ASN A 6 18.43 21.82 -18.15
CA ASN A 6 18.63 20.39 -17.92
C ASN A 6 17.62 19.63 -18.80
N PRO A 7 18.05 18.83 -19.78
CA PRO A 7 17.12 18.07 -20.59
C PRO A 7 16.36 17.14 -19.64
N LEU A 8 15.03 17.14 -19.70
CA LEU A 8 14.10 16.31 -18.91
C LEU A 8 14.74 14.95 -18.54
N ALA A 9 15.36 14.87 -17.35
CA ALA A 9 16.43 13.91 -17.12
C ALA A 9 15.92 12.46 -17.09
N ALA A 10 16.36 11.66 -18.07
CA ALA A 10 16.10 10.23 -18.14
C ALA A 10 16.58 9.53 -16.85
N LEU A 11 15.82 8.53 -16.38
CA LEU A 11 16.15 7.78 -15.18
C LEU A 11 17.54 7.13 -15.29
N SER A 12 18.29 7.08 -14.19
CA SER A 12 19.53 6.30 -14.13
C SER A 12 19.26 4.79 -14.19
N VAL A 13 20.29 4.00 -14.51
CA VAL A 13 20.21 2.52 -14.51
C VAL A 13 19.76 1.99 -13.15
N LYS A 14 20.29 2.55 -12.05
CA LYS A 14 19.93 2.13 -10.69
C LYS A 14 18.47 2.43 -10.36
N GLN A 15 17.99 3.61 -10.75
CA GLN A 15 16.58 3.98 -10.58
C GLN A 15 15.66 3.03 -11.35
N ARG A 16 15.96 2.74 -12.62
CA ARG A 16 15.16 1.79 -13.43
C ARG A 16 15.12 0.39 -12.80
N ARG A 17 16.27 -0.14 -12.35
CA ARG A 17 16.34 -1.46 -11.69
C ARG A 17 15.50 -1.50 -10.42
N LEU A 18 15.56 -0.45 -9.60
CA LEU A 18 14.77 -0.36 -8.39
C LEU A 18 13.26 -0.30 -8.71
N LEU A 19 12.84 0.48 -9.71
CA LEU A 19 11.43 0.56 -10.12
C LEU A 19 10.92 -0.78 -10.66
N ALA A 20 11.70 -1.45 -11.51
CA ALA A 20 11.36 -2.79 -11.99
C ALA A 20 11.19 -3.78 -10.83
N ALA A 21 12.13 -3.79 -9.88
CA ALA A 21 12.02 -4.64 -8.69
C ALA A 21 10.86 -4.26 -7.76
N TYR A 22 10.44 -2.99 -7.76
CA TYR A 22 9.30 -2.55 -6.96
C TYR A 22 7.97 -3.08 -7.52
N ARG A 23 7.80 -3.16 -8.84
CA ARG A 23 6.59 -3.75 -9.45
C ARG A 23 6.31 -5.15 -8.89
N GLU A 24 7.35 -5.99 -8.91
CA GLU A 24 7.27 -7.38 -8.46
C GLU A 24 7.07 -7.55 -6.94
N THR A 25 7.59 -6.60 -6.14
CA THR A 25 7.69 -6.78 -4.68
C THR A 25 6.75 -5.90 -3.89
N ALA A 26 6.20 -4.85 -4.50
CA ALA A 26 5.38 -3.79 -3.91
C ALA A 26 5.92 -3.23 -2.57
N THR A 27 7.22 -3.35 -2.31
CA THR A 27 7.86 -2.93 -1.07
C THR A 27 9.25 -2.38 -1.34
N ILE A 28 9.61 -1.28 -0.68
CA ILE A 28 10.93 -0.66 -0.85
C ILE A 28 12.05 -1.60 -0.42
N THR A 29 11.87 -2.33 0.70
CA THR A 29 12.87 -3.27 1.22
C THR A 29 13.07 -4.44 0.26
N GLY A 30 11.99 -5.00 -0.30
CA GLY A 30 12.05 -6.06 -1.30
C GLY A 30 12.74 -5.59 -2.58
N ALA A 31 12.33 -4.43 -3.09
CA ALA A 31 12.91 -3.82 -4.29
C ALA A 31 14.40 -3.50 -4.12
N ALA A 32 14.81 -2.97 -2.96
CA ALA A 32 16.21 -2.68 -2.64
C ALA A 32 17.06 -3.96 -2.65
N ARG A 33 16.57 -5.02 -1.99
CA ARG A 33 17.24 -6.33 -1.97
C ARG A 33 17.36 -6.92 -3.37
N ALA A 34 16.29 -6.90 -4.16
CA ALA A 34 16.26 -7.50 -5.50
C ALA A 34 17.07 -6.70 -6.53
N SER A 35 17.09 -5.37 -6.43
CA SER A 35 17.84 -4.51 -7.37
C SER A 35 19.31 -4.29 -6.99
N GLY A 36 19.72 -4.66 -5.78
CA GLY A 36 21.04 -4.36 -5.23
C GLY A 36 21.27 -2.87 -4.96
N VAL A 37 20.20 -2.08 -4.85
CA VAL A 37 20.26 -0.64 -4.55
C VAL A 37 19.96 -0.42 -3.07
N ASP A 38 20.77 0.40 -2.39
CA ASP A 38 20.45 0.81 -1.02
C ASP A 38 19.11 1.58 -0.98
N HIS A 39 18.18 1.13 -0.15
CA HIS A 39 16.88 1.77 0.09
C HIS A 39 16.98 3.26 0.45
N LYS A 40 18.07 3.73 1.08
CA LYS A 40 18.27 5.18 1.31
C LYS A 40 18.34 5.99 0.02
N SER A 41 18.82 5.38 -1.06
CA SER A 41 18.85 6.00 -2.38
C SER A 41 17.45 6.32 -2.90
N HIS A 42 16.46 5.47 -2.62
CA HIS A 42 15.05 5.72 -2.98
C HIS A 42 14.56 7.05 -2.39
N TYR A 43 14.72 7.24 -1.08
CA TYR A 43 14.24 8.45 -0.41
C TYR A 43 14.97 9.71 -0.88
N ARG A 44 16.29 9.62 -1.13
CA ARG A 44 17.05 10.72 -1.73
C ARG A 44 16.53 11.06 -3.12
N TRP A 45 16.30 10.07 -3.97
CA TRP A 45 15.79 10.31 -5.33
C TRP A 45 14.35 10.85 -5.32
N ARG A 46 13.49 10.41 -4.40
CA ARG A 46 12.14 10.98 -4.22
C ARG A 46 12.18 12.48 -3.93
N ARG A 47 13.15 12.94 -3.14
CA ARG A 47 13.31 14.36 -2.79
C ARG A 47 13.98 15.17 -3.90
N ASP A 48 15.06 14.62 -4.48
CA ASP A 48 16.00 15.41 -5.29
C ASP A 48 15.77 15.24 -6.81
N CYS A 49 14.95 14.28 -7.24
CA CYS A 49 14.76 13.94 -8.65
C CYS A 49 13.26 13.86 -9.01
N PRO A 50 12.66 14.96 -9.49
CA PRO A 50 11.23 15.00 -9.85
C PRO A 50 10.83 13.94 -10.89
N THR A 51 11.70 13.64 -11.87
CA THR A 51 11.42 12.62 -12.88
C THR A 51 11.35 11.21 -12.29
N TYR A 52 12.22 10.90 -11.32
CA TYR A 52 12.13 9.65 -10.57
C TYR A 52 10.92 9.60 -9.66
N ALA A 53 10.58 10.72 -9.00
CA ALA A 53 9.42 10.79 -8.13
C ALA A 53 8.14 10.44 -8.89
N ALA A 54 7.92 11.06 -10.05
CA ALA A 54 6.78 10.77 -10.92
C ALA A 54 6.78 9.32 -11.44
N ALA A 55 7.94 8.81 -11.87
CA ALA A 55 8.05 7.43 -12.33
C ALA A 55 7.77 6.41 -11.22
N PHE A 56 8.17 6.72 -9.98
CA PHE A 56 7.87 5.89 -8.81
C PHE A 56 6.38 5.91 -8.48
N ASP A 57 5.73 7.08 -8.50
CA ASP A 57 4.29 7.17 -8.25
C ASP A 57 3.50 6.35 -9.29
N GLN A 58 3.87 6.41 -10.56
CA GLN A 58 3.30 5.55 -11.61
C GLN A 58 3.54 4.06 -11.32
N THR A 59 4.74 3.70 -10.89
CA THR A 59 5.08 2.30 -10.54
C THR A 59 4.29 1.83 -9.31
N CYS A 60 3.97 2.71 -8.37
CA CYS A 60 3.10 2.41 -7.23
C CYS A 60 1.69 2.06 -7.67
N HIS A 61 1.13 2.78 -8.65
CA HIS A 61 -0.19 2.45 -9.21
C HIS A 61 -0.16 1.07 -9.89
N GLU A 62 0.82 0.82 -10.75
CA GLU A 62 0.98 -0.48 -11.43
C GLU A 62 1.09 -1.64 -10.43
N ALA A 63 1.92 -1.49 -9.39
CA ALA A 63 2.05 -2.52 -8.35
C ALA A 63 0.79 -2.68 -7.49
N ALA A 64 0.02 -1.60 -7.27
CA ALA A 64 -1.25 -1.67 -6.57
C ALA A 64 -2.30 -2.43 -7.37
N ASP A 65 -2.39 -2.18 -8.68
CA ASP A 65 -3.30 -2.89 -9.58
C ASP A 65 -3.03 -4.41 -9.57
N GLU A 66 -1.76 -4.83 -9.58
CA GLU A 66 -1.38 -6.25 -9.46
C GLU A 66 -1.77 -6.86 -8.10
N LEU A 67 -1.63 -6.10 -7.01
CA LEU A 67 -2.07 -6.54 -5.69
C LEU A 67 -3.59 -6.65 -5.60
N GLU A 68 -4.32 -5.75 -6.23
CA GLU A 68 -5.79 -5.80 -6.32
C GLU A 68 -6.26 -7.02 -7.12
N GLU A 69 -5.59 -7.33 -8.23
CA GLU A 69 -5.84 -8.53 -9.04
C GLU A 69 -5.69 -9.81 -8.19
N GLU A 70 -4.58 -9.96 -7.46
CA GLU A 70 -4.35 -11.10 -6.58
C GLU A 70 -5.32 -11.12 -5.40
N ALA A 71 -5.69 -9.96 -4.85
CA ALA A 71 -6.71 -9.87 -3.81
C ALA A 71 -8.06 -10.36 -4.33
N ARG A 72 -8.45 -9.97 -5.55
CA ARG A 72 -9.68 -10.44 -6.19
C ARG A 72 -9.62 -11.94 -6.44
N ARG A 73 -8.52 -12.46 -7.01
CA ARG A 73 -8.34 -13.91 -7.22
C ARG A 73 -8.57 -14.69 -5.93
N ARG A 74 -7.95 -14.27 -4.82
CA ARG A 74 -8.14 -14.93 -3.51
C ARG A 74 -9.55 -14.78 -2.94
N ALA A 75 -10.21 -13.65 -3.19
CA ALA A 75 -11.56 -13.39 -2.71
C ALA A 75 -12.63 -14.16 -3.49
N VAL A 76 -12.52 -14.21 -4.83
CA VAL A 76 -13.58 -14.69 -5.74
C VAL A 76 -13.31 -16.10 -6.24
N GLU A 77 -12.07 -16.43 -6.60
CA GLU A 77 -11.70 -17.76 -7.10
C GLU A 77 -11.22 -18.67 -5.96
N GLY A 78 -10.64 -18.06 -4.92
CA GLY A 78 -10.14 -18.74 -3.73
C GLY A 78 -8.74 -19.32 -3.91
N VAL A 79 -8.30 -20.05 -2.88
CA VAL A 79 -7.03 -20.79 -2.88
C VAL A 79 -7.32 -22.26 -2.69
N ARG A 80 -6.88 -23.06 -3.65
CA ARG A 80 -6.99 -24.52 -3.63
C ARG A 80 -5.95 -25.09 -2.66
N THR A 81 -6.35 -25.98 -1.77
CA THR A 81 -5.44 -26.64 -0.82
C THR A 81 -5.88 -28.08 -0.63
N VAL A 82 -4.92 -29.01 -0.72
CA VAL A 82 -5.16 -30.42 -0.43
C VAL A 82 -5.45 -30.58 1.06
N CYS A 83 -6.51 -31.31 1.39
CA CYS A 83 -6.83 -31.61 2.78
C CYS A 83 -6.08 -32.85 3.26
N TYR A 84 -5.52 -32.77 4.46
CA TYR A 84 -4.80 -33.87 5.09
C TYR A 84 -5.56 -34.35 6.34
N GLY A 85 -5.59 -35.67 6.52
CA GLY A 85 -6.08 -36.30 7.74
C GLY A 85 -5.14 -36.07 8.93
N ARG A 86 -5.57 -36.48 10.13
CA ARG A 86 -4.74 -36.38 11.35
C ARG A 86 -3.46 -37.21 11.29
N ASP A 87 -3.45 -38.21 10.43
CA ASP A 87 -2.31 -39.09 10.13
C ASP A 87 -1.32 -38.48 9.11
N GLY A 88 -1.60 -37.27 8.61
CA GLY A 88 -0.76 -36.59 7.63
C GLY A 88 -0.91 -37.10 6.20
N ARG A 89 -1.88 -37.99 5.93
CA ARG A 89 -2.16 -38.48 4.57
C ARG A 89 -3.20 -37.59 3.88
N PRO A 90 -3.12 -37.39 2.56
CA PRO A 90 -4.19 -36.70 1.83
C PRO A 90 -5.51 -37.41 2.03
N LEU A 91 -6.56 -36.66 2.33
CA LEU A 91 -7.92 -37.18 2.26
C LEU A 91 -8.22 -37.47 0.79
N ILE A 92 -8.87 -38.59 0.51
CA ILE A 92 -9.24 -38.99 -0.85
C ILE A 92 -10.73 -38.76 -1.01
N ASP A 93 -11.11 -38.13 -2.11
CA ASP A 93 -12.51 -37.98 -2.51
C ASP A 93 -13.05 -39.37 -2.93
N PRO A 94 -14.12 -39.87 -2.27
CA PRO A 94 -14.64 -41.20 -2.56
C PRO A 94 -15.26 -41.33 -3.95
N GLU A 95 -15.65 -40.23 -4.60
CA GLU A 95 -16.25 -40.26 -5.94
C GLU A 95 -15.20 -40.33 -7.05
N THR A 96 -14.08 -39.64 -6.89
CA THR A 96 -13.04 -39.53 -7.93
C THR A 96 -11.81 -40.40 -7.69
N GLY A 97 -11.54 -40.77 -6.42
CA GLY A 97 -10.32 -41.44 -6.02
C GLY A 97 -9.08 -40.54 -5.96
N GLU A 98 -9.23 -39.23 -6.17
CA GLU A 98 -8.15 -38.24 -6.11
C GLU A 98 -8.06 -37.54 -4.74
N PRO A 99 -6.94 -36.87 -4.40
CA PRO A 99 -6.87 -36.07 -3.18
C PRO A 99 -7.97 -35.00 -3.12
N TYR A 100 -8.72 -34.98 -2.02
CA TYR A 100 -9.73 -33.99 -1.74
C TYR A 100 -9.09 -32.60 -1.62
N VAL A 101 -9.58 -31.67 -2.45
CA VAL A 101 -9.10 -30.28 -2.50
C VAL A 101 -10.19 -29.36 -1.99
N SER A 102 -9.88 -28.61 -0.93
CA SER A 102 -10.73 -27.52 -0.46
C SER A 102 -10.35 -26.21 -1.16
N VAL A 103 -11.36 -25.43 -1.56
CA VAL A 103 -11.18 -24.06 -2.03
C VAL A 103 -11.49 -23.11 -0.89
N ARG A 104 -10.50 -22.32 -0.47
CA ARG A 104 -10.67 -21.30 0.57
C ARG A 104 -10.78 -19.90 -0.04
N TYR A 105 -11.94 -19.29 0.12
CA TYR A 105 -12.18 -17.89 -0.23
C TYR A 105 -11.72 -16.94 0.89
N SER A 106 -11.55 -15.66 0.55
CA SER A 106 -11.21 -14.62 1.53
C SER A 106 -12.27 -13.53 1.58
N ASP A 107 -13.30 -13.73 2.41
CA ASP A 107 -14.36 -12.74 2.65
C ASP A 107 -13.79 -11.40 3.13
N ARG A 108 -12.70 -11.44 3.90
CA ARG A 108 -12.00 -10.22 4.32
C ARG A 108 -11.49 -9.42 3.13
N LEU A 109 -10.83 -10.06 2.15
CA LEU A 109 -10.37 -9.38 0.96
C LEU A 109 -11.55 -8.92 0.09
N LEU A 110 -12.62 -9.72 0.00
CA LEU A 110 -13.85 -9.31 -0.68
C LEU A 110 -14.43 -8.02 -0.08
N ILE A 111 -14.55 -7.94 1.24
CA ILE A 111 -15.02 -6.74 1.94
C ILE A 111 -14.08 -5.54 1.70
N VAL A 112 -12.76 -5.76 1.68
CA VAL A 112 -11.80 -4.69 1.38
C VAL A 112 -11.99 -4.16 -0.04
N LEU A 113 -12.11 -5.05 -1.04
CA LEU A 113 -12.33 -4.66 -2.43
C LEU A 113 -13.65 -3.91 -2.62
N LEU A 114 -14.73 -4.36 -1.97
CA LEU A 114 -16.03 -3.68 -1.99
C LEU A 114 -15.96 -2.27 -1.38
N LYS A 115 -15.22 -2.12 -0.28
CA LYS A 115 -15.00 -0.81 0.37
C LYS A 115 -14.18 0.13 -0.48
N ALA A 116 -13.16 -0.38 -1.17
CA ALA A 116 -12.31 0.42 -2.04
C ALA A 116 -13.05 0.90 -3.31
N ASN A 117 -13.84 0.02 -3.92
CA ASN A 117 -14.47 0.28 -5.23
C ASN A 117 -15.89 0.86 -5.15
N LEU A 118 -16.60 0.67 -4.03
CA LEU A 118 -17.96 1.19 -3.83
C LEU A 118 -18.15 1.75 -2.40
N PRO A 119 -17.35 2.76 -2.01
CA PRO A 119 -17.26 3.27 -0.64
C PRO A 119 -18.57 3.89 -0.13
N GLU A 120 -19.42 4.44 -0.99
CA GLU A 120 -20.71 5.00 -0.61
C GLU A 120 -21.67 3.95 -0.05
N LYS A 121 -21.53 2.69 -0.50
CA LYS A 121 -22.37 1.57 -0.06
C LYS A 121 -21.72 0.77 1.06
N PHE A 122 -20.42 0.48 0.94
CA PHE A 122 -19.74 -0.44 1.84
C PHE A 122 -18.73 0.21 2.78
N GLY A 123 -18.43 1.49 2.59
CA GLY A 123 -17.48 2.25 3.40
C GLY A 123 -17.86 2.29 4.88
N ASN A 124 -16.87 2.56 5.72
CA ASN A 124 -17.08 2.65 7.16
C ASN A 124 -17.91 3.90 7.47
N ARG A 125 -19.05 3.73 8.15
CA ARG A 125 -19.82 4.85 8.71
C ARG A 125 -19.40 5.06 10.15
N ASN A 126 -18.72 6.17 10.44
CA ASN A 126 -18.38 6.58 11.81
C ASN A 126 -19.33 7.70 12.26
N THR A 127 -20.22 7.39 13.20
CA THR A 127 -21.00 8.41 13.90
C THR A 127 -20.23 8.82 15.15
N THR A 128 -19.57 9.98 15.11
CA THR A 128 -18.89 10.55 16.27
C THR A 128 -19.89 11.38 17.07
N THR A 129 -20.49 10.79 18.09
CA THR A 129 -21.35 11.52 19.03
C THR A 129 -20.47 12.22 20.06
N HIS A 130 -20.29 13.54 19.92
CA HIS A 130 -19.72 14.38 20.96
C HIS A 130 -20.75 14.52 22.09
N ARG A 131 -20.65 13.68 23.12
CA ARG A 131 -21.43 13.85 24.35
C ARG A 131 -20.70 14.85 25.24
N ALA A 132 -21.13 16.12 25.19
CA ALA A 132 -20.65 17.16 26.09
C ALA A 132 -21.30 17.01 27.47
N ASP A 133 -20.73 16.15 28.31
CA ASP A 133 -20.87 16.20 29.77
C ASP A 133 -19.54 16.66 30.41
N VAL A 134 -18.77 17.48 29.69
CA VAL A 134 -17.55 18.10 30.20
C VAL A 134 -17.71 19.61 30.10
N ALA A 135 -17.50 20.29 31.22
CA ALA A 135 -17.67 21.74 31.38
C ALA A 135 -17.02 22.52 30.21
N PRO A 136 -17.60 23.66 29.79
CA PRO A 136 -17.06 24.46 28.70
C PRO A 136 -15.60 24.80 28.99
N VAL A 137 -14.72 24.51 28.03
CA VAL A 137 -13.31 24.93 28.09
C VAL A 137 -13.30 26.45 28.00
N MET A 138 -13.04 27.11 29.13
CA MET A 138 -12.80 28.54 29.17
C MET A 138 -11.43 28.83 28.54
N ILE A 139 -11.44 29.33 27.31
CA ILE A 139 -10.25 29.88 26.67
C ILE A 139 -10.05 31.28 27.24
N TYR A 140 -9.02 31.45 28.07
CA TYR A 140 -8.56 32.78 28.46
C TYR A 140 -7.63 33.31 27.37
N GLU A 141 -8.02 34.40 26.72
CA GLU A 141 -7.07 35.21 25.96
C GLU A 141 -6.07 35.82 26.94
N LEU A 142 -4.83 35.33 26.93
CA LEU A 142 -3.75 35.99 27.64
C LEU A 142 -3.51 37.34 26.97
N PRO A 143 -3.51 38.46 27.72
CA PRO A 143 -3.20 39.76 27.14
C PRO A 143 -1.80 39.75 26.53
N ASP A 144 -1.67 40.47 25.42
CA ASP A 144 -0.46 40.55 24.61
C ASP A 144 0.76 40.90 25.49
N ASN A 145 1.81 40.07 25.43
CA ASN A 145 2.91 40.04 26.40
C ASN A 145 3.94 41.17 26.20
N GLY A 146 3.48 42.36 25.76
CA GLY A 146 4.18 43.64 25.92
C GLY A 146 5.61 43.74 25.38
N ARG A 147 6.09 42.80 24.54
CA ARG A 147 7.41 42.92 23.89
C ARG A 147 7.31 43.77 22.64
N SER A 148 6.92 45.03 22.82
CA SER A 148 7.22 46.09 21.86
C SER A 148 8.68 46.52 22.02
N ALA A 149 9.43 46.45 20.92
CA ALA A 149 10.58 47.29 20.56
C ALA A 149 11.53 47.74 21.68
N ARG A 150 12.73 47.15 21.71
CA ARG A 150 13.94 47.92 22.06
C ARG A 150 14.78 48.08 20.80
N ARG A 151 15.14 49.36 20.58
CA ARG A 151 15.96 49.92 19.50
C ARG A 151 17.30 49.23 19.33
#